data_AF-A0A7K3ZMW8-F1
#
_entry.id   AF-A0A7K3ZMW8-F1
#
_cell.length_a   1.000
_cell.length_b   1.000
_cell.length_c   1.000
_cell.angle_alpha   90.00
_cell.angle_beta   90.00
_cell.angle_gamma   90.00
#
_symmetry.space_group_name_H-M   'P 1'
#
loop_
_entity.id
_entity.type
_entity.pdbx_description
1 polymer ?
#
loop_
_entity_poly.entity_id
_entity_poly.type
_entity_poly.pdbx_seq_one_letter_code
_entity_poly.pdbx_strand_id
1 'polypeptide(L)'
;MDNSSLKPQQPLPTNRPKIVILRWGHRVARDVRLTTHVALTARALCASGFILADTTDSHIEETVTKITKAWGGDFHFEMGTSWKHAVRDWKNQGGIIVHLTAYGENIQTSDVIPRIRATGKDVMLLVGSQKVPGEFYSEEVSDFNVAVGNQPHSECSALAIFLDRYFEGKELGQPFEKAKITIVPKERGKEVKTSGESEAPRKKSFIPP
;
A
#
# COMPACT_ATOMS: atom_id res chain seq x y z
N MET A 1 6.72 28.73 -16.41
CA MET A 1 5.54 27.89 -16.70
C MET A 1 4.55 28.14 -15.60
N ASP A 2 3.35 28.58 -15.97
CA ASP A 2 2.33 29.03 -15.04
C ASP A 2 1.71 27.83 -14.31
N ASN A 3 1.91 27.75 -12.99
CA ASN A 3 1.37 26.70 -12.12
C ASN A 3 -0.12 26.95 -11.76
N SER A 4 -0.75 27.98 -12.33
CA SER A 4 -2.14 28.38 -12.05
C SER A 4 -3.21 27.39 -12.53
N SER A 5 -2.84 26.36 -13.30
CA SER A 5 -3.80 25.46 -13.96
C SER A 5 -3.97 24.09 -13.29
N LEU A 6 -3.25 23.80 -12.20
CA LEU A 6 -3.50 22.58 -11.44
C LEU A 6 -4.75 22.77 -10.58
N LYS A 7 -5.90 22.32 -11.10
CA LYS A 7 -7.12 22.21 -10.29
C LYS A 7 -6.79 21.38 -9.05
N PRO A 8 -7.17 21.82 -7.84
CA PRO A 8 -7.01 21.00 -6.64
C PRO A 8 -7.74 19.67 -6.87
N GLN A 9 -7.00 18.57 -6.80
CA GLN A 9 -7.59 17.24 -6.87
C GLN A 9 -8.59 17.12 -5.70
N GLN A 10 -9.80 16.65 -6.00
CA GLN A 10 -10.78 16.40 -4.95
C GLN A 10 -10.24 15.33 -3.99
N PRO A 11 -10.37 15.54 -2.67
CA PRO A 11 -9.94 14.55 -1.69
C PRO A 11 -10.69 13.23 -1.89
N LEU A 12 -10.04 12.11 -1.55
CA LEU A 12 -10.67 10.80 -1.61
C LEU A 12 -11.86 10.79 -0.62
N PRO A 13 -13.03 10.26 -1.03
CA PRO A 13 -14.20 10.24 -0.17
C PRO A 13 -13.94 9.39 1.09
N THR A 14 -14.49 9.83 2.21
CA THR A 14 -14.32 9.18 3.53
C THR A 14 -14.97 7.79 3.58
N ASN A 15 -16.03 7.56 2.78
CA ASN A 15 -16.69 6.27 2.62
C ASN A 15 -16.26 5.63 1.29
N ARG A 16 -15.03 5.12 1.24
CA ARG A 16 -14.48 4.40 0.09
C ARG A 16 -14.19 2.95 0.47
N PRO A 17 -14.17 2.03 -0.50
CA PRO A 17 -13.70 0.68 -0.25
C PRO A 17 -12.31 0.68 0.36
N LYS A 18 -12.12 -0.10 1.42
CA LYS A 18 -10.83 -0.31 2.05
C LYS A 18 -9.96 -1.19 1.16
N ILE A 19 -8.66 -0.92 1.18
CA ILE A 19 -7.67 -1.79 0.55
C ILE A 19 -6.70 -2.29 1.61
N VAL A 20 -6.58 -3.60 1.76
CA VAL A 20 -5.62 -4.22 2.68
C VAL A 20 -4.66 -5.08 1.89
N ILE A 21 -3.36 -4.96 2.17
CA ILE A 21 -2.33 -5.75 1.48
C ILE A 21 -2.07 -7.02 2.28
N LEU A 22 -2.25 -8.20 1.67
CA LEU A 22 -1.80 -9.47 2.23
C LEU A 22 -0.46 -9.82 1.59
N ARG A 23 0.62 -9.67 2.36
CA ARG A 23 1.98 -9.97 1.89
C ARG A 23 2.38 -11.36 2.38
N TRP A 24 2.58 -12.27 1.43
CA TRP A 24 2.88 -13.68 1.69
C TRP A 24 4.32 -14.08 1.32
N GLY A 25 4.88 -15.04 2.06
CA GLY A 25 6.15 -15.68 1.75
C GLY A 25 7.38 -14.95 2.30
N HIS A 26 7.22 -14.15 3.36
CA HIS A 26 8.30 -13.31 3.86
C HIS A 26 9.41 -14.13 4.50
N ARG A 27 10.66 -13.82 4.15
CA ARG A 27 11.84 -14.42 4.77
C ARG A 27 12.54 -13.38 5.64
N VAL A 28 12.47 -13.56 6.95
CA VAL A 28 13.02 -12.62 7.97
C VAL A 28 14.48 -12.24 7.69
N ALA A 29 15.33 -13.18 7.29
CA ALA A 29 16.75 -12.88 7.04
C ALA A 29 17.03 -12.18 5.68
N ARG A 30 16.04 -12.04 4.80
CA ARG A 30 16.28 -11.60 3.40
C ARG A 30 15.39 -10.44 2.97
N ASP A 31 14.11 -10.48 3.35
CA ASP A 31 13.08 -9.65 2.74
C ASP A 31 12.69 -8.43 3.59
N VAL A 32 13.38 -8.15 4.72
CA VAL A 32 13.06 -7.05 5.66
C VAL A 32 12.92 -5.72 4.92
N ARG A 33 13.95 -5.36 4.14
CA ARG A 33 13.98 -4.08 3.42
C ARG A 33 12.83 -3.99 2.42
N LEU A 34 12.69 -4.98 1.54
CA LEU A 34 11.67 -4.95 0.49
C LEU A 34 10.26 -4.99 1.07
N THR A 35 10.02 -5.80 2.10
CA THR A 35 8.71 -5.86 2.77
C THR A 35 8.37 -4.54 3.48
N THR A 36 9.37 -3.88 4.08
CA THR A 36 9.21 -2.53 4.60
C THR A 36 8.82 -1.54 3.49
N HIS A 37 9.47 -1.61 2.32
CA HIS A 37 9.09 -0.77 1.18
C HIS A 37 7.66 -1.06 0.70
N VAL A 38 7.24 -2.33 0.62
CA VAL A 38 5.86 -2.68 0.26
C VAL A 38 4.87 -2.11 1.26
N ALA A 39 5.12 -2.26 2.57
CA ALA A 39 4.25 -1.71 3.62
C ALA A 39 4.17 -0.17 3.59
N LEU A 40 5.32 0.50 3.43
CA LEU A 40 5.35 1.96 3.34
C LEU A 40 4.74 2.49 2.04
N THR A 41 4.88 1.75 0.93
CA THR A 41 4.21 2.05 -0.35
C THR A 41 2.70 1.93 -0.20
N ALA A 42 2.22 0.84 0.40
CA ALA A 42 0.79 0.65 0.69
C ALA A 42 0.23 1.82 1.50
N ARG A 43 0.92 2.20 2.58
CA ARG A 43 0.55 3.35 3.41
C ARG A 43 0.53 4.64 2.59
N ALA A 44 1.62 4.96 1.90
CA ALA A 44 1.76 6.20 1.14
C ALA A 44 0.70 6.34 0.04
N LEU A 45 0.30 5.22 -0.56
CA LEU A 45 -0.72 5.16 -1.61
C LEU A 45 -2.11 4.80 -1.05
N CYS A 46 -2.37 5.22 0.20
CA CYS A 46 -3.69 5.26 0.80
C CYS A 46 -4.40 3.91 1.00
N ALA A 47 -3.67 2.78 1.03
CA ALA A 47 -4.21 1.53 1.53
C ALA A 47 -4.56 1.67 3.03
N SER A 48 -5.55 0.92 3.49
CA SER A 48 -6.06 0.94 4.87
C SER A 48 -5.24 0.08 5.81
N GLY A 49 -4.53 -0.92 5.31
CA GLY A 49 -3.66 -1.73 6.15
C GLY A 49 -2.84 -2.76 5.42
N PHE A 50 -2.09 -3.52 6.21
CA PHE A 50 -1.12 -4.50 5.76
C PHE A 50 -1.07 -5.69 6.70
N ILE A 51 -1.12 -6.89 6.14
CA ILE A 51 -1.02 -8.17 6.86
C ILE A 51 0.23 -8.89 6.34
N LEU A 52 1.20 -9.09 7.23
CA LEU A 52 2.35 -9.96 7.00
C LEU A 52 1.96 -11.41 7.34
N ALA A 53 1.67 -12.20 6.31
CA ALA A 53 1.08 -13.52 6.50
C ALA A 53 2.11 -14.57 6.95
N ASP A 54 1.65 -15.50 7.78
CA ASP A 54 2.35 -16.70 8.30
C ASP A 54 3.61 -16.45 9.14
N THR A 55 4.06 -15.21 9.29
CA THR A 55 5.32 -14.90 9.98
C THR A 55 5.29 -13.53 10.63
N THR A 56 6.24 -13.28 11.52
CA THR A 56 6.40 -12.03 12.24
C THR A 56 7.80 -11.47 12.01
N ASP A 57 7.91 -10.15 11.96
CA ASP A 57 9.18 -9.43 11.93
C ASP A 57 8.99 -8.06 12.60
N SER A 58 9.46 -7.94 13.84
CA SER A 58 9.29 -6.75 14.67
C SER A 58 9.95 -5.50 14.06
N HIS A 59 11.02 -5.66 13.27
CA HIS A 59 11.70 -4.50 12.67
C HIS A 59 10.79 -3.77 11.68
N ILE A 60 9.94 -4.52 10.97
CA ILE A 60 8.99 -3.96 10.01
C ILE A 60 7.88 -3.24 10.76
N GLU A 61 7.30 -3.88 11.78
CA GLU A 61 6.25 -3.27 12.61
C GLU A 61 6.73 -1.98 13.29
N GLU A 62 7.93 -2.01 13.89
CA GLU A 62 8.54 -0.84 14.53
C GLU A 62 8.70 0.31 13.54
N THR A 63 9.19 0.00 12.33
CA THR A 63 9.38 1.00 11.27
C THR A 63 8.05 1.59 10.80
N VAL A 64 7.06 0.75 10.48
CA VAL A 64 5.73 1.18 10.04
C VAL A 64 5.06 2.01 11.13
N THR A 65 5.07 1.53 12.38
CA THR A 65 4.50 2.24 13.53
C THR A 65 5.15 3.60 13.74
N LYS A 66 6.49 3.68 13.67
CA LYS A 66 7.22 4.93 13.79
C LYS A 66 6.85 5.92 12.69
N ILE A 67 6.76 5.44 11.44
CA ILE A 67 6.38 6.29 10.31
C ILE A 67 4.94 6.77 10.45
N THR A 68 3.98 5.89 10.73
CA THR A 68 2.57 6.27 10.90
C THR A 68 2.37 7.26 12.06
N LYS A 69 3.04 7.07 13.21
CA LYS A 69 2.97 8.01 14.34
C LYS A 69 3.53 9.39 14.03
N ALA A 70 4.59 9.47 13.22
CA ALA A 70 5.24 10.74 12.87
C ALA A 70 4.53 11.46 11.72
N TRP A 71 4.17 10.72 10.67
CA TRP A 71 3.67 11.26 9.40
C TRP A 71 2.14 11.17 9.28
N GLY A 72 1.45 10.69 10.32
CA GLY A 72 0.00 10.60 10.39
C GLY A 72 -0.59 9.45 9.59
N GLY A 73 -1.92 9.49 9.45
CA GLY A 73 -2.71 8.51 8.73
C GLY A 73 -3.18 7.37 9.63
N ASP A 74 -4.28 6.74 9.22
CA ASP A 74 -4.78 5.53 9.84
C ASP A 74 -4.37 4.34 8.96
N PHE A 75 -3.35 3.60 9.41
CA PHE A 75 -2.77 2.49 8.67
C PHE A 75 -2.58 1.31 9.62
N HIS A 76 -3.42 0.30 9.45
CA HIS A 76 -3.37 -0.91 10.27
C HIS A 76 -2.23 -1.83 9.83
N PHE A 77 -1.50 -2.40 10.77
CA PHE A 77 -0.46 -3.38 10.51
C PHE A 77 -0.67 -4.60 11.40
N GLU A 78 -0.68 -5.77 10.78
CA GLU A 78 -0.88 -7.07 11.42
C GLU A 78 0.17 -8.05 10.91
N MET A 79 0.58 -9.01 11.74
CA MET A 79 1.52 -10.06 11.34
C MET A 79 1.27 -11.37 12.08
N GLY A 80 1.74 -12.48 11.50
CA GLY A 80 1.65 -13.82 12.09
C GLY A 80 0.34 -14.55 11.78
N THR A 81 -0.68 -13.86 11.27
CA THR A 81 -1.93 -14.48 10.84
C THR A 81 -1.71 -15.35 9.62
N SER A 82 -2.24 -16.57 9.64
CA SER A 82 -2.15 -17.46 8.49
C SER A 82 -2.86 -16.86 7.28
N TRP A 83 -2.24 -16.93 6.10
CA TRP A 83 -2.87 -16.42 4.87
C TRP A 83 -4.24 -17.07 4.62
N LYS A 84 -4.41 -18.36 4.94
CA LYS A 84 -5.68 -19.08 4.80
C LYS A 84 -6.77 -18.53 5.72
N HIS A 85 -6.39 -18.06 6.90
CA HIS A 85 -7.33 -17.42 7.82
C HIS A 85 -7.68 -16.02 7.34
N ALA A 86 -6.68 -15.22 6.97
CA ALA A 86 -6.89 -13.87 6.45
C ALA A 86 -7.81 -13.85 5.22
N VAL A 87 -7.56 -14.73 4.24
CA VAL A 87 -8.38 -14.90 3.03
C VAL A 87 -9.83 -15.26 3.39
N ARG A 88 -10.01 -16.24 4.27
CA ARG A 88 -11.34 -16.72 4.69
C ARG A 88 -12.13 -15.61 5.38
N ASP A 89 -11.51 -14.93 6.34
CA ASP A 89 -12.14 -13.88 7.12
C ASP A 89 -12.50 -12.69 6.24
N TRP A 90 -11.64 -12.34 5.29
CA TRP A 90 -11.91 -11.28 4.31
C TRP A 90 -13.11 -11.61 3.42
N LYS A 91 -13.17 -12.84 2.88
CA LYS A 91 -14.32 -13.29 2.09
C LYS A 91 -15.61 -13.34 2.92
N ASN A 92 -15.54 -13.76 4.18
CA ASN A 92 -16.68 -13.75 5.11
C ASN A 92 -17.21 -12.33 5.38
N GLN A 93 -16.34 -11.32 5.31
CA GLN A 93 -16.72 -9.91 5.41
C GLN A 93 -17.30 -9.34 4.09
N GLY A 94 -17.40 -10.17 3.04
CA GLY A 94 -17.93 -9.78 1.74
C GLY A 94 -16.95 -9.04 0.85
N GLY A 95 -15.67 -8.96 1.25
CA GLY A 95 -14.60 -8.37 0.45
C GLY A 95 -14.20 -9.24 -0.75
N ILE A 96 -13.50 -8.64 -1.71
CA ILE A 96 -12.90 -9.34 -2.85
C ILE A 96 -11.39 -9.42 -2.72
N ILE A 97 -10.79 -10.39 -3.37
CA ILE A 97 -9.36 -10.67 -3.35
C ILE A 97 -8.79 -10.52 -4.76
N VAL A 98 -7.77 -9.67 -4.86
CA VAL A 98 -7.04 -9.39 -6.09
C VAL A 98 -5.60 -9.88 -5.91
N HIS A 99 -5.23 -10.92 -6.63
CA HIS A 99 -3.87 -11.44 -6.64
C HIS A 99 -3.03 -10.74 -7.70
N LEU A 100 -1.98 -10.03 -7.27
CA LEU A 100 -1.03 -9.40 -8.18
C LEU A 100 0.00 -10.42 -8.64
N THR A 101 0.02 -10.67 -9.95
CA THR A 101 0.86 -11.68 -10.58
C THR A 101 1.13 -11.34 -12.04
N ALA A 102 2.35 -11.55 -12.52
CA ALA A 102 2.70 -11.32 -13.92
C ALA A 102 1.93 -12.23 -14.90
N TYR A 103 1.29 -13.30 -14.41
CA TYR A 103 0.47 -14.22 -15.21
C TYR A 103 -1.00 -13.80 -15.33
N GLY A 104 -1.40 -12.75 -14.62
CA GLY A 104 -2.79 -12.29 -14.56
C GLY A 104 -3.24 -11.49 -15.78
N GLU A 105 -4.47 -11.02 -15.71
CA GLU A 105 -5.07 -10.12 -16.69
C GLU A 105 -4.43 -8.73 -16.60
N ASN A 106 -4.01 -8.18 -17.74
CA ASN A 106 -3.20 -6.99 -17.79
C ASN A 106 -4.01 -5.71 -17.52
N ILE A 107 -3.60 -4.93 -16.50
CA ILE A 107 -4.30 -3.71 -16.07
C ILE A 107 -4.45 -2.62 -17.14
N GLN A 108 -3.61 -2.64 -18.18
CA GLN A 108 -3.56 -1.59 -19.21
C GLN A 108 -4.30 -2.01 -20.49
N THR A 109 -4.26 -3.29 -20.83
CA THR A 109 -4.85 -3.80 -22.08
C THR A 109 -6.21 -4.45 -21.88
N SER A 110 -6.77 -4.39 -20.67
CA SER A 110 -8.10 -4.87 -20.34
C SER A 110 -8.85 -3.91 -19.42
N ASP A 111 -10.09 -4.26 -19.09
CA ASP A 111 -10.98 -3.50 -18.20
C ASP A 111 -10.96 -3.96 -16.74
N VAL A 112 -9.93 -4.72 -16.33
CA VAL A 112 -9.89 -5.36 -15.00
C VAL A 112 -9.96 -4.36 -13.84
N ILE A 113 -9.26 -3.21 -13.93
CA ILE A 113 -9.33 -2.15 -12.92
C ILE A 113 -10.76 -1.57 -12.81
N PRO A 114 -11.41 -1.14 -13.91
CA PRO A 114 -12.82 -0.78 -13.89
C PRO A 114 -13.74 -1.83 -13.26
N ARG A 115 -13.56 -3.12 -13.59
CA ARG A 115 -14.39 -4.21 -13.02
C ARG A 115 -14.20 -4.36 -11.51
N ILE A 116 -12.97 -4.31 -11.02
CA ILE A 116 -12.69 -4.35 -9.57
C ILE A 116 -13.35 -3.16 -8.87
N ARG A 117 -13.19 -1.94 -9.39
CA ARG A 117 -13.81 -0.74 -8.83
C ARG A 117 -15.34 -0.80 -8.83
N ALA A 118 -15.94 -1.30 -9.92
CA ALA A 118 -17.38 -1.42 -10.07
C ALA A 118 -18.03 -2.35 -9.04
N THR A 119 -17.26 -3.24 -8.39
CA THR A 119 -17.78 -4.06 -7.29
C THR A 119 -18.19 -3.23 -6.07
N GLY A 120 -17.54 -2.07 -5.85
CA GLY A 120 -17.74 -1.25 -4.65
C GLY A 120 -17.36 -1.95 -3.34
N LYS A 121 -16.68 -3.10 -3.39
CA LYS A 121 -16.32 -3.92 -2.24
C LYS A 121 -14.91 -3.62 -1.75
N ASP A 122 -14.67 -3.87 -0.46
CA ASP A 122 -13.33 -3.84 0.11
C ASP A 122 -12.42 -4.86 -0.61
N VAL A 123 -11.18 -4.47 -0.85
CA VAL A 123 -10.20 -5.24 -1.64
C VAL A 123 -9.03 -5.72 -0.78
N MET A 124 -8.76 -7.02 -0.78
CA MET A 124 -7.49 -7.56 -0.31
C MET A 124 -6.57 -7.73 -1.51
N LEU A 125 -5.44 -7.03 -1.52
CA LEU A 125 -4.39 -7.21 -2.52
C LEU A 125 -3.38 -8.24 -2.05
N LEU A 126 -3.36 -9.40 -2.69
CA LEU A 126 -2.42 -10.46 -2.41
C LEU A 126 -1.13 -10.24 -3.20
N VAL A 127 0.00 -10.16 -2.49
CA VAL A 127 1.35 -10.01 -3.07
C VAL A 127 2.30 -11.07 -2.48
N GLY A 128 3.04 -11.76 -3.33
CA GLY A 128 4.05 -12.76 -2.92
C GLY A 128 5.48 -12.25 -3.07
N SER A 129 6.42 -12.72 -2.23
CA SER A 129 7.88 -12.49 -2.41
C SER A 129 8.67 -13.72 -2.88
N GLN A 130 7.95 -14.80 -3.17
CA GLN A 130 8.48 -16.07 -3.63
C GLN A 130 7.56 -16.63 -4.72
N LYS A 131 7.92 -17.81 -5.25
CA LYS A 131 6.98 -18.60 -6.04
C LYS A 131 5.75 -18.89 -5.18
N VAL A 132 4.63 -18.26 -5.54
CA VAL A 132 3.36 -18.40 -4.81
C VAL A 132 2.79 -19.81 -4.96
N PRO A 133 1.98 -20.29 -3.98
CA PRO A 133 1.24 -21.54 -4.11
C PRO A 133 0.27 -21.48 -5.29
N GLY A 134 0.05 -22.62 -5.96
CA GLY A 134 -0.94 -22.71 -7.04
C GLY A 134 -2.36 -22.36 -6.58
N GLU A 135 -2.66 -22.62 -5.30
CA GLU A 135 -3.93 -22.24 -4.64
C GLU A 135 -4.27 -20.76 -4.81
N PHE A 136 -3.28 -19.85 -4.93
CA PHE A 136 -3.55 -18.42 -5.07
C PHE A 136 -4.24 -18.06 -6.38
N TYR A 137 -4.17 -18.93 -7.40
CA TYR A 137 -4.84 -18.71 -8.68
C TYR A 137 -6.26 -19.27 -8.72
N SER A 138 -6.67 -20.07 -7.73
CA SER A 138 -8.01 -20.67 -7.73
C SER A 138 -9.07 -19.63 -7.39
N GLU A 139 -10.29 -19.84 -7.91
CA GLU A 139 -11.46 -19.01 -7.59
C GLU A 139 -11.81 -19.04 -6.10
N GLU A 140 -11.42 -20.13 -5.40
CA GLU A 140 -11.58 -20.25 -3.95
C GLU A 140 -10.78 -19.18 -3.19
N VAL A 141 -9.61 -18.78 -3.71
CA VAL A 141 -8.74 -17.79 -3.07
C VAL A 141 -8.87 -16.41 -3.70
N SER A 142 -8.77 -16.30 -5.02
CA SER A 142 -8.68 -15.01 -5.71
C SER A 142 -9.85 -14.79 -6.65
N ASP A 143 -10.52 -13.64 -6.50
CA ASP A 143 -11.60 -13.23 -7.40
C ASP A 143 -11.03 -12.63 -8.70
N PHE A 144 -9.83 -12.05 -8.64
CA PHE A 144 -9.10 -11.53 -9.79
C PHE A 144 -7.62 -11.91 -9.71
N ASN A 145 -7.05 -12.35 -10.83
CA ASN A 145 -5.60 -12.45 -11.03
C ASN A 145 -5.16 -11.32 -11.96
N VAL A 146 -4.33 -10.40 -11.49
CA VAL A 146 -4.06 -9.12 -12.16
C VAL A 146 -2.58 -8.93 -12.41
N ALA A 147 -2.24 -8.56 -13.64
CA ALA A 147 -0.89 -8.29 -14.08
C ALA A 147 -0.64 -6.79 -14.29
N VAL A 148 0.34 -6.26 -13.58
CA VAL A 148 0.89 -4.92 -13.81
C VAL A 148 1.93 -5.00 -14.92
N GLY A 149 1.47 -5.28 -16.14
CA GLY A 149 2.34 -5.82 -17.17
C GLY A 149 2.64 -7.31 -16.92
N ASN A 150 2.92 -8.04 -18.00
CA ASN A 150 3.17 -9.49 -17.96
C ASN A 150 4.67 -9.82 -18.01
N GLN A 151 5.51 -8.94 -17.45
CA GLN A 151 6.95 -9.15 -17.33
C GLN A 151 7.32 -9.37 -15.85
N PRO A 152 8.29 -10.24 -15.53
CA PRO A 152 8.71 -10.44 -14.16
C PRO A 152 9.43 -9.20 -13.63
N HIS A 153 8.93 -8.63 -12.53
CA HIS A 153 9.54 -7.51 -11.82
C HIS A 153 9.18 -7.54 -10.32
N SER A 154 9.29 -6.41 -9.61
CA SER A 154 9.01 -6.34 -8.17
C SER A 154 7.52 -6.25 -7.83
N GLU A 155 7.15 -6.93 -6.75
CA GLU A 155 5.89 -6.80 -6.02
C GLU A 155 5.65 -5.38 -5.51
N CYS A 156 6.71 -4.63 -5.16
CA CYS A 156 6.58 -3.25 -4.71
C CYS A 156 6.16 -2.33 -5.86
N SER A 157 6.72 -2.56 -7.06
CA SER A 157 6.32 -1.82 -8.28
C SER A 157 4.91 -2.20 -8.74
N ALA A 158 4.56 -3.49 -8.70
CA ALA A 158 3.22 -3.96 -9.00
C ALA A 158 2.18 -3.30 -8.08
N LEU A 159 2.44 -3.32 -6.77
CA LEU A 159 1.57 -2.68 -5.80
C LEU A 159 1.39 -1.18 -6.08
N ALA A 160 2.50 -0.46 -6.30
CA ALA A 160 2.45 0.98 -6.52
C ALA A 160 1.60 1.37 -7.73
N ILE A 161 1.83 0.70 -8.87
CA ILE A 161 1.09 0.98 -10.10
C ILE A 161 -0.36 0.53 -9.98
N PHE A 162 -0.64 -0.61 -9.33
CA PHE A 162 -2.03 -1.04 -9.11
C PHE A 162 -2.81 0.01 -8.31
N LEU A 163 -2.25 0.48 -7.19
CA LEU A 163 -2.90 1.48 -6.33
C LEU A 163 -3.11 2.81 -7.06
N ASP A 164 -2.10 3.28 -7.82
CA ASP A 164 -2.20 4.48 -8.66
C ASP A 164 -3.33 4.37 -9.69
N ARG A 165 -3.42 3.24 -10.41
CA ARG A 165 -4.51 3.03 -11.39
C ARG A 165 -5.87 2.82 -10.74
N TYR A 166 -5.92 2.22 -9.57
CA TYR A 166 -7.16 2.02 -8.82
C TYR A 166 -7.72 3.35 -8.29
N PHE A 167 -6.86 4.21 -7.74
CA PHE A 167 -7.23 5.50 -7.16
C PHE A 167 -7.16 6.67 -8.15
N GLU A 168 -6.68 6.44 -9.37
CA GLU A 168 -6.56 7.43 -10.44
C GLU A 168 -5.65 8.60 -10.03
N GLY A 169 -4.56 8.30 -9.31
CA GLY A 169 -3.56 9.26 -8.82
C GLY A 169 -4.04 10.17 -7.67
N LYS A 170 -5.31 10.05 -7.23
CA LYS A 170 -5.89 10.88 -6.15
C LYS A 170 -5.21 10.64 -4.80
N GLU A 171 -4.61 9.47 -4.61
CA GLU A 171 -3.86 9.09 -3.41
C GLU A 171 -2.60 9.95 -3.20
N LEU A 172 -1.94 10.39 -4.27
CA LEU A 172 -0.72 11.20 -4.20
C LEU A 172 -0.97 12.62 -3.69
N GLY A 173 -2.21 13.10 -3.82
CA GLY A 173 -2.66 14.39 -3.32
C GLY A 173 -3.26 14.35 -1.91
N GLN A 174 -3.41 13.18 -1.28
CA GLN A 174 -4.06 13.09 0.03
C GLN A 174 -3.12 13.47 1.17
N PRO A 175 -3.47 14.48 1.98
CA PRO A 175 -2.79 14.70 3.24
C PRO A 175 -3.18 13.61 4.25
N PHE A 176 -2.24 13.23 5.11
CA PHE A 176 -2.53 12.38 6.24
C PHE A 176 -3.04 13.20 7.43
N GLU A 177 -4.15 12.78 8.01
CA GLU A 177 -4.63 13.33 9.27
C GLU A 177 -3.66 13.02 10.41
N LYS A 178 -3.66 13.89 11.44
CA LYS A 178 -2.86 13.72 12.68
C LYS A 178 -1.34 13.60 12.43
N ALA A 179 -0.86 14.08 11.28
CA ALA A 179 0.57 14.12 10.97
C ALA A 179 1.29 15.13 11.86
N LYS A 180 2.31 14.66 12.58
CA LYS A 180 3.23 15.52 13.35
C LYS A 180 4.30 16.14 12.46
N ILE A 181 4.66 15.46 11.38
CA ILE A 181 5.67 15.86 10.41
C ILE A 181 5.03 15.89 9.03
N THR A 182 5.23 16.99 8.30
CA THR A 182 4.80 17.13 6.90
C THR A 182 5.91 17.74 6.06
N ILE A 183 6.01 17.33 4.79
CA ILE A 183 6.92 17.94 3.82
C ILE A 183 6.18 19.08 3.10
N VAL A 184 6.82 20.23 2.98
CA VAL A 184 6.33 21.32 2.14
C VAL A 184 6.95 21.15 0.74
N PRO A 185 6.14 20.97 -0.31
CA PRO A 185 6.65 20.86 -1.67
C PRO A 185 7.47 22.10 -2.05
N LYS A 186 8.65 21.87 -2.64
CA LYS A 186 9.55 22.91 -3.14
C LYS A 186 10.10 22.49 -4.49
N GLU A 187 10.30 23.45 -5.39
CA GLU A 187 11.00 23.21 -6.66
C GLU A 187 12.44 22.76 -6.40
N ARG A 188 13.11 23.38 -5.42
CA ARG A 188 14.48 23.05 -4.99
C ARG A 188 14.62 23.22 -3.48
N GLY A 189 15.30 22.28 -2.84
CA GLY A 189 15.57 22.28 -1.39
C GLY A 189 14.67 21.32 -0.60
N LYS A 190 14.81 21.37 0.73
CA LYS A 190 14.06 20.51 1.67
C LYS A 190 13.45 21.40 2.75
N GLU A 191 12.13 21.36 2.88
CA GLU A 191 11.41 22.02 3.96
C GLU A 191 10.45 21.03 4.63
N VAL A 192 10.50 20.98 5.95
CA VAL A 192 9.70 20.08 6.80
C VAL A 192 9.06 20.92 7.90
N LYS A 193 7.77 20.72 8.14
CA LYS A 193 7.03 21.33 9.24
C LYS A 193 6.74 20.28 10.31
N THR A 194 6.93 20.64 11.58
CA THR A 194 6.60 19.81 12.72
C THR A 194 5.52 20.48 13.57
N SER A 195 4.41 19.80 13.84
CA SER A 195 3.34 20.27 14.73
C SER A 195 3.55 19.67 16.12
N GLY A 196 4.01 20.50 17.07
CA GLY A 196 4.18 20.15 18.48
C GLY A 196 5.61 19.86 18.91
N GLU A 197 6.41 20.93 19.05
CA GLU A 197 7.33 21.21 20.17
C GLU A 197 8.00 22.57 19.88
N SER A 198 8.04 23.43 20.90
CA SER A 198 8.69 24.75 20.92
C SER A 198 10.15 24.70 20.42
N GLU A 199 10.59 25.78 19.78
CA GLU A 199 11.94 25.97 19.26
C GLU A 199 13.05 25.46 20.21
N ALA A 200 13.80 24.46 19.76
CA ALA A 200 15.15 24.16 20.21
C ALA A 200 15.97 23.67 18.99
N PRO A 201 17.29 23.93 18.91
CA PRO A 201 17.98 24.12 17.65
C PRO A 201 18.20 22.83 16.86
N ARG A 202 18.13 22.98 15.53
CA ARG A 202 18.30 21.95 14.50
C ARG A 202 19.53 21.05 14.76
N LYS A 203 19.30 19.73 14.87
CA LYS A 203 20.32 18.71 14.58
C LYS A 203 19.90 17.86 13.38
N LYS A 204 20.91 17.49 12.60
CA LYS A 204 20.89 17.00 11.21
C LYS A 204 19.86 15.89 10.95
N SER A 205 19.19 16.01 9.81
CA SER A 205 18.24 15.05 9.25
C SER A 205 18.85 13.65 9.08
N PHE A 206 18.26 12.67 9.76
CA PHE A 206 18.39 11.26 9.42
C PHE A 206 17.31 10.92 8.38
N ILE A 207 17.73 10.62 7.15
CA ILE A 207 16.89 10.00 6.12
C ILE A 207 17.44 8.56 6.02
N PRO A 208 16.65 7.50 6.25
CA PRO A 208 17.13 6.14 6.08
C PRO A 208 17.48 5.85 4.60
N PRO A 209 18.42 4.93 4.32
CA PRO A 209 18.97 4.66 3.00
C PRO A 209 18.01 3.96 2.01
#